data_AF-A0A9D5JIZ8-F1
#
_entry.id   AF-A0A9D5JIZ8-F1
#
_cell.length_a   1.000
_cell.length_b   1.000
_cell.length_c   1.000
_cell.angle_alpha   90.00
_cell.angle_beta   90.00
_cell.angle_gamma   90.00
#
_symmetry.space_group_name_H-M   'P 1'
#
loop_
_entity.id
_entity.type
_entity.pdbx_description
1 polymer ?
#
loop_
_entity_poly.entity_id
_entity_poly.type
_entity_poly.pdbx_seq_one_letter_code
_entity_poly.pdbx_strand_id
1 'polypeptide(L)' 'MPVSDTDICEYEVDLGLIETAVRKAGLIAKAAFISDKPEIWNKSGNHPVTDADIAVNDYLAGILGEA' A
#
# COMPACT_ATOMS: atom_id res chain seq x y z
N MET A 1 -10.89 -1.58 27.53
CA MET A 1 -9.90 -0.51 27.78
C MET A 1 -10.55 0.76 27.26
N PRO A 2 -10.80 1.80 28.09
CA PRO A 2 -11.25 3.09 27.57
C PRO A 2 -10.09 3.73 26.80
N VAL A 3 -10.35 4.16 25.57
CA VAL A 3 -9.40 4.94 24.76
C VAL A 3 -9.34 6.35 25.34
N SER A 4 -8.13 6.87 25.54
CA SER A 4 -7.94 8.24 26.02
C SER A 4 -8.07 9.22 24.85
N ASP A 5 -8.44 10.48 25.12
CA ASP A 5 -8.61 11.50 24.06
C ASP A 5 -7.32 11.76 23.27
N THR A 6 -6.14 11.51 23.87
CA THR A 6 -4.84 11.55 23.19
C THR A 6 -4.70 10.43 22.14
N ASP A 7 -5.18 9.22 22.46
CA ASP A 7 -5.13 8.06 21.55
C ASP A 7 -6.01 8.31 20.30
N ILE A 8 -7.14 9.03 20.46
CA ILE A 8 -8.05 9.34 19.36
C ILE A 8 -7.38 10.25 18.33
N CYS A 9 -6.63 11.26 18.78
CA CYS A 9 -5.90 12.16 17.88
C CYS A 9 -4.75 11.45 17.14
N GLU A 10 -4.07 10.49 17.77
CA GLU A 10 -3.03 9.68 17.10
C GLU A 10 -3.64 8.79 16.00
N TYR A 11 -4.78 8.14 16.27
CA TYR A 11 -5.44 7.31 15.26
C TYR A 11 -5.98 8.09 14.08
N GLU A 12 -6.43 9.34 14.27
CA GLU A 12 -6.84 10.21 13.16
C GLU A 12 -5.67 10.56 12.24
N VAL A 13 -4.49 10.79 12.80
CA VAL A 13 -3.25 11.07 12.05
C VAL A 13 -2.81 9.82 11.28
N ASP A 14 -2.77 8.66 11.94
CA ASP A 14 -2.43 7.39 11.30
C ASP A 14 -3.42 7.02 10.20
N LEU A 15 -4.71 7.22 10.43
CA LEU A 15 -5.75 7.00 9.43
C LEU A 15 -5.53 7.91 8.21
N GLY A 16 -5.28 9.20 8.42
CA GLY A 16 -5.00 10.14 7.34
C GLY A 16 -3.76 9.76 6.53
N LEU A 17 -2.72 9.27 7.19
CA LEU A 17 -1.51 8.75 6.56
C LEU A 17 -1.81 7.51 5.70
N ILE A 18 -2.51 6.51 6.27
CA ILE A 18 -2.88 5.28 5.57
C ILE A 18 -3.77 5.58 4.35
N GLU A 19 -4.79 6.42 4.51
CA GLU A 19 -5.68 6.78 3.40
C GLU A 19 -4.91 7.44 2.26
N THR A 20 -4.02 8.38 2.57
CA THR A 20 -3.23 9.09 1.58
C THR A 20 -2.26 8.13 0.87
N ALA A 21 -1.59 7.26 1.63
CA ALA A 21 -0.66 6.28 1.08
C ALA A 21 -1.38 5.28 0.16
N VAL A 22 -2.48 4.68 0.63
CA VAL A 22 -3.22 3.66 -0.12
C VAL A 22 -3.88 4.25 -1.37
N ARG A 23 -4.39 5.48 -1.34
CA ARG A 23 -4.92 6.14 -2.55
C ARG A 23 -3.86 6.28 -3.64
N LYS A 24 -2.64 6.68 -3.27
CA LYS A 24 -1.52 6.81 -4.23
C LYS A 24 -1.04 5.44 -4.73
N ALA A 25 -0.94 4.44 -3.85
CA ALA A 25 -0.63 3.07 -4.24
C ALA A 25 -1.68 2.49 -5.22
N GLY A 26 -2.96 2.77 -5.00
CA GLY A 26 -4.04 2.37 -5.90
C GLY A 26 -3.94 3.01 -7.30
N LEU A 27 -3.39 4.22 -7.42
CA LEU A 27 -3.10 4.83 -8.72
C LEU A 27 -1.99 4.09 -9.48
N ILE A 28 -0.96 3.62 -8.77
CA ILE A 28 0.11 2.78 -9.34
C ILE A 28 -0.49 1.48 -9.88
N ALA A 29 -1.27 0.78 -9.06
CA ALA A 29 -1.94 -0.47 -9.47
C ALA A 29 -2.87 -0.25 -10.67
N LYS A 30 -3.67 0.83 -10.66
CA LYS A 30 -4.58 1.16 -11.77
C LYS A 30 -3.81 1.47 -13.06
N ALA A 31 -2.71 2.22 -12.98
CA ALA A 31 -1.89 2.53 -14.14
C ALA A 31 -1.28 1.26 -14.75
N ALA A 32 -0.77 0.36 -13.91
CA ALA A 32 -0.22 -0.91 -14.35
C ALA A 32 -1.29 -1.80 -15.01
N PHE A 33 -2.48 -1.88 -14.42
CA PHE A 33 -3.62 -2.60 -15.02
C PHE A 33 -3.99 -2.05 -16.41
N ILE A 34 -4.04 -0.71 -16.56
CA ILE A 34 -4.35 -0.08 -17.85
C ILE A 34 -3.25 -0.32 -18.89
N SER A 35 -1.99 -0.44 -18.47
CA SER A 35 -0.86 -0.69 -19.37
C SER A 35 -0.88 -2.11 -19.98
N ASP A 36 -1.60 -3.05 -19.37
CA ASP A 36 -1.84 -4.43 -19.84
C ASP A 36 -0.58 -5.19 -20.30
N LYS A 37 0.55 -4.92 -19.63
CA LYS A 37 1.86 -5.55 -19.90
C LYS A 37 2.57 -5.92 -18.59
N PRO A 38 1.93 -6.69 -17.70
CA PRO A 38 2.55 -7.03 -16.41
C PRO A 38 3.74 -7.96 -16.62
N GLU A 39 4.84 -7.67 -15.93
CA GLU A 39 5.88 -8.67 -15.71
C GLU A 39 5.45 -9.55 -14.55
N ILE A 40 5.38 -10.87 -14.78
CA ILE A 40 4.81 -11.82 -13.79
C ILE A 40 5.92 -12.75 -13.28
N TRP A 41 6.14 -12.72 -11.98
CA TRP A 41 6.96 -13.68 -11.25
C TRP A 41 6.07 -14.67 -10.51
N ASN A 42 6.16 -15.95 -10.86
CA ASN A 42 5.45 -17.00 -10.14
C ASN A 42 6.22 -17.40 -8.88
N LYS A 43 5.68 -17.04 -7.71
CA LYS A 43 6.14 -17.61 -6.45
C LYS A 43 5.62 -19.05 -6.35
N SER A 44 6.39 -19.93 -5.72
CA SER A 44 6.00 -21.33 -5.49
C SER A 44 4.58 -21.40 -4.90
N GLY A 45 3.74 -22.28 -5.42
CA GLY A 45 2.35 -22.42 -4.95
C GLY A 45 1.30 -21.65 -5.76
N ASN A 46 1.61 -21.24 -7.00
CA ASN A 46 0.66 -20.57 -7.90
C ASN A 46 0.20 -19.19 -7.40
N HIS A 47 1.13 -18.44 -6.81
CA HIS A 47 0.94 -17.06 -6.36
C HIS A 47 1.71 -16.13 -7.31
N PRO A 48 1.08 -15.66 -8.41
CA PRO A 48 1.71 -14.71 -9.31
C PRO A 48 1.89 -13.36 -8.61
N VAL A 49 3.06 -12.78 -8.75
CA VAL A 49 3.40 -11.42 -8.33
C VAL A 49 3.71 -10.63 -9.59
N THR A 50 3.17 -9.42 -9.69
CA THR A 50 3.40 -8.52 -10.81
C THR A 50 4.38 -7.41 -10.45
N ASP A 51 4.89 -6.72 -11.46
CA ASP A 51 5.67 -5.48 -11.30
C ASP A 51 4.86 -4.41 -10.60
N ALA A 52 3.54 -4.40 -10.81
CA ALA A 52 2.61 -3.56 -10.07
C ALA A 52 2.61 -3.86 -8.56
N ASP A 53 2.60 -5.14 -8.17
CA ASP A 53 2.62 -5.54 -6.75
C ASP A 53 3.92 -5.10 -6.07
N ILE A 54 5.05 -5.23 -6.76
CA ILE A 54 6.35 -4.78 -6.26
C ILE A 54 6.38 -3.25 -6.15
N ALA A 55 5.96 -2.52 -7.18
CA ALA A 55 5.94 -1.05 -7.17
C ALA A 55 5.01 -0.48 -6.09
N VAL A 56 3.86 -1.13 -5.85
CA VAL A 56 2.95 -0.79 -4.76
C VAL A 56 3.61 -1.03 -3.41
N ASN A 57 4.27 -2.19 -3.22
CA ASN A 57 4.97 -2.51 -1.99
C ASN A 57 6.10 -1.50 -1.69
N ASP A 58 6.94 -1.20 -2.67
CA ASP A 58 8.06 -0.28 -2.51
C ASP A 58 7.56 1.13 -2.15
N TYR A 59 6.48 1.59 -2.81
CA TYR A 59 5.85 2.85 -2.48
C TYR A 59 5.30 2.87 -1.03
N LEU A 60 4.56 1.82 -0.62
CA LEU A 60 3.99 1.76 0.72
C LEU A 60 5.08 1.62 1.79
N ALA A 61 6.11 0.82 1.56
CA ALA A 61 7.22 0.64 2.48
C ALA A 61 8.00 1.95 2.70
N GLY A 62 8.21 2.75 1.65
CA GLY A 62 8.86 4.06 1.78
C GLY A 62 8.03 5.13 2.51
N ILE A 63 6.72 4.94 2.65
CA ILE A 63 5.83 5.91 3.32
C ILE A 63 5.41 5.45 4.72
N LEU A 64 5.18 4.15 4.90
CA LEU A 64 4.64 3.56 6.13
C LEU A 64 5.68 2.76 6.93
N GLY A 65 6.81 2.39 6.31
CA GLY A 65 7.84 1.55 6.93
C GLY A 65 8.96 2.33 7.63
N GLU A 66 8.98 3.66 7.52
CA GLU A 66 9.95 4.54 8.20
C GLU A 66 9.41 5.16 9.51
N ALA A 67 8.42 4.54 10.14
CA ALA A 67 7.87 4.97 11.44
C ALA A 67 8.68 4.43 12.63
#